data_AF-A0A9E7R430-F1
#
_entry.id   AF-A0A9E7R430-F1
#
_cell.length_a   1.000
_cell.length_b   1.000
_cell.length_c   1.000
_cell.angle_alpha   90.00
_cell.angle_beta   90.00
_cell.angle_gamma   90.00
#
_symmetry.space_group_name_H-M   'P 1'
#
loop_
_entity.id
_entity.type
_entity.pdbx_description
1 polymer ?
#
loop_
_entity_poly.entity_id
_entity_poly.type
_entity_poly.pdbx_seq_one_letter_code
_entity_poly.pdbx_strand_id
1 'polypeptide(L)'
;MARRLFAVGGVLLTTILIIGVSVGSVPSIVPSDGPGDAPANGNQGGNGVKAISFVGFCTDESADFGSGSVTADEYKDGDTSEPIAASWSSEPAVDYITYKAGTDLYVIEYDPAVKSGDFEVGDGVPAAEFDPTISPSNYCGDGEELAKFDWNGDTFESEGGNEVL
;
A
#
# COMPACT_ATOMS: atom_id res chain seq x y z
N MET A 1 -41.74 51.07 6.02
CA MET A 1 -42.27 51.59 7.30
C MET A 1 -42.12 50.51 8.36
N ALA A 2 -41.81 50.95 9.60
CA ALA A 2 -42.03 50.29 10.89
C ALA A 2 -41.30 48.97 11.25
N ARG A 3 -40.37 49.14 12.20
CA ARG A 3 -39.80 48.14 13.12
C ARG A 3 -40.88 47.44 13.95
N ARG A 4 -40.58 46.23 14.44
CA ARG A 4 -40.73 45.86 15.86
C ARG A 4 -39.96 44.58 16.22
N LEU A 5 -39.09 44.74 17.22
CA LEU A 5 -38.44 43.71 18.03
C LEU A 5 -39.48 42.92 18.84
N PHE A 6 -39.21 41.64 19.08
CA PHE A 6 -39.36 41.01 20.40
C PHE A 6 -38.19 40.07 20.66
N ALA A 7 -37.67 40.15 21.88
CA ALA A 7 -36.53 39.40 22.40
C ALA A 7 -36.98 38.21 23.26
N VAL A 8 -35.97 37.45 23.69
CA VAL A 8 -35.87 36.55 24.86
C VAL A 8 -35.96 35.06 24.56
N GLY A 9 -34.86 34.36 24.88
CA GLY A 9 -34.78 32.91 24.95
C GLY A 9 -33.32 32.45 24.98
N GLY A 10 -32.67 32.57 26.15
CA GLY A 10 -31.28 32.20 26.34
C GLY A 10 -31.04 30.70 26.29
N VAL A 11 -29.88 30.31 25.75
CA VAL A 11 -29.25 29.02 26.03
C VAL A 11 -27.77 29.27 26.28
N LEU A 12 -27.36 28.89 27.49
CA LEU A 12 -26.02 28.91 28.02
C LEU A 12 -25.24 27.72 27.41
N LEU A 13 -24.09 27.93 26.78
CA LEU A 13 -23.15 26.82 26.51
C LEU A 13 -21.69 27.29 26.46
N THR A 14 -21.02 27.00 27.58
CA THR A 14 -19.64 26.54 27.79
C THR A 14 -18.51 27.05 26.89
N THR A 15 -17.65 27.88 27.48
CA THR A 15 -16.33 28.29 26.97
C THR A 15 -15.36 27.11 26.93
N ILE A 16 -14.78 26.80 25.76
CA ILE A 16 -13.60 25.94 25.65
C ILE A 16 -12.39 26.82 25.39
N LEU A 17 -11.43 26.74 26.31
CA LEU A 17 -10.11 27.37 26.28
C LEU A 17 -9.15 26.45 25.49
N ILE A 18 -8.60 26.90 24.37
CA ILE A 18 -7.48 26.22 23.69
C ILE A 18 -6.26 27.14 23.78
N ILE A 19 -5.22 26.64 24.45
CA ILE A 19 -3.93 27.31 24.70
C ILE A 19 -2.89 26.71 23.75
N GLY A 20 -2.13 27.60 23.08
CA GLY A 20 -0.78 27.35 22.53
C GLY A 20 -0.74 26.49 21.26
N VAL A 21 0.20 26.63 20.32
CA VAL A 21 1.63 26.94 20.48
C VAL A 21 2.19 27.62 19.22
N SER A 22 3.32 28.28 19.44
CA SER A 22 4.15 29.26 18.71
C SER A 22 4.53 29.07 17.23
N VAL A 23 4.79 30.22 16.63
CA VAL A 23 5.48 30.52 15.37
C VAL A 23 7.02 30.38 15.47
N GLY A 24 7.66 29.98 14.35
CA GLY A 24 9.08 30.16 14.06
C GLY A 24 9.66 28.96 13.30
N SER A 25 10.46 29.05 12.24
CA SER A 25 10.99 30.13 11.40
C SER A 25 11.50 29.44 10.11
N VAL A 26 11.41 30.10 8.94
CA VAL A 26 12.03 29.62 7.67
C VAL A 26 13.42 30.27 7.52
N PRO A 27 14.46 29.54 7.07
CA PRO A 27 15.08 29.84 5.76
C PRO A 27 15.45 28.56 4.98
N SER A 28 15.04 28.39 3.72
CA SER A 28 15.64 28.86 2.45
C SER A 28 16.89 28.08 1.96
N ILE A 29 16.69 27.46 0.77
CA ILE A 29 17.58 27.13 -0.37
C ILE A 29 18.67 26.04 -0.30
N VAL A 30 18.59 25.17 -1.31
CA VAL A 30 19.42 24.01 -1.72
C VAL A 30 20.75 24.47 -2.37
N PRO A 31 21.79 23.61 -2.46
CA PRO A 31 22.06 23.00 -3.76
C PRO A 31 22.46 21.51 -3.74
N SER A 32 22.20 20.91 -4.90
CA SER A 32 22.32 19.52 -5.37
C SER A 32 23.70 18.86 -5.26
N ASP A 33 23.70 17.54 -5.03
CA ASP A 33 24.61 16.56 -5.69
C ASP A 33 24.17 15.11 -5.35
N GLY A 34 23.92 14.28 -6.39
CA GLY A 34 23.92 12.80 -6.28
C GLY A 34 22.58 12.08 -6.54
N PRO A 35 22.55 11.00 -7.35
CA PRO A 35 21.31 10.39 -7.85
C PRO A 35 20.76 9.31 -6.92
N GLY A 36 19.44 9.30 -6.74
CA GLY A 36 18.73 8.24 -6.02
C GLY A 36 17.80 8.82 -4.96
N ASP A 37 16.74 9.50 -5.39
CA ASP A 37 15.61 9.80 -4.52
C ASP A 37 14.89 8.49 -4.16
N ALA A 38 15.44 7.73 -3.20
CA ALA A 38 14.58 6.95 -2.33
C ALA A 38 13.69 7.94 -1.58
N PRO A 39 12.35 7.79 -1.58
CA PRO A 39 11.48 8.72 -0.86
C PRO A 39 11.83 8.71 0.63
N ALA A 40 12.38 9.82 1.10
CA ALA A 40 12.80 9.98 2.48
C ALA A 40 11.60 10.18 3.41
N ASN A 41 11.41 9.17 4.25
CA ASN A 41 11.04 9.25 5.67
C ASN A 41 9.67 9.85 6.01
N GLY A 42 8.71 8.94 6.17
CA GLY A 42 7.42 9.18 6.77
C GLY A 42 7.05 8.25 7.93
N ASN A 43 7.96 7.52 8.59
CA ASN A 43 7.72 7.00 9.96
C ASN A 43 8.98 6.36 10.59
N GLN A 44 9.74 7.10 11.40
CA GLN A 44 10.71 6.48 12.30
C GLN A 44 10.00 5.90 13.54
N GLY A 45 10.16 4.59 13.75
CA GLY A 45 10.19 3.98 15.07
C GLY A 45 8.85 3.57 15.67
N GLY A 46 8.42 2.34 15.39
CA GLY A 46 7.43 1.64 16.20
C GLY A 46 7.42 0.15 15.85
N ASN A 47 7.49 -0.72 16.87
CA ASN A 47 7.26 -2.17 16.81
C ASN A 47 5.89 -2.52 16.17
N GLY A 48 5.72 -2.32 14.86
CA GLY A 48 4.41 -2.45 14.24
C GLY A 48 4.34 -2.38 12.72
N VAL A 49 5.45 -2.21 11.99
CA VAL A 49 5.44 -2.40 10.54
C VAL A 49 5.29 -3.90 10.28
N LYS A 50 4.14 -4.30 9.75
CA LYS A 50 3.82 -5.69 9.48
C LYS A 50 4.48 -6.09 8.17
N ALA A 51 5.46 -6.99 8.22
CA ALA A 51 6.15 -7.43 7.03
C ALA A 51 5.25 -8.11 5.99
N ILE A 52 5.63 -7.97 4.72
CA ILE A 52 5.02 -8.66 3.59
C ILE A 52 5.43 -10.13 3.66
N SER A 53 4.46 -11.03 3.81
CA SER A 53 4.73 -12.47 3.90
C SER A 53 4.31 -13.23 2.64
N PHE A 54 3.52 -12.61 1.78
CA PHE A 54 2.85 -13.22 0.64
C PHE A 54 2.48 -12.14 -0.37
N VAL A 55 2.67 -12.42 -1.66
CA VAL A 55 2.24 -11.58 -2.78
C VAL A 55 1.67 -12.48 -3.88
N GLY A 56 0.50 -12.11 -4.39
CA GLY A 56 -0.19 -12.76 -5.49
C GLY A 56 -0.49 -11.76 -6.59
N PHE A 57 -0.32 -12.17 -7.84
CA PHE A 57 -0.56 -11.38 -9.04
C PHE A 57 -1.75 -11.95 -9.80
N CYS A 58 -2.71 -11.09 -10.12
CA CYS A 58 -4.01 -11.50 -10.63
C CYS A 58 -4.41 -10.73 -11.88
N THR A 59 -5.19 -11.38 -12.74
CA THR A 59 -5.81 -10.76 -13.92
C THR A 59 -7.28 -11.13 -14.03
N ASP A 60 -8.10 -10.20 -14.54
CA ASP A 60 -9.54 -10.41 -14.78
C ASP A 60 -9.82 -10.94 -16.20
N GLU A 61 -8.86 -10.84 -17.12
CA GLU A 61 -8.98 -11.38 -18.48
C GLU A 61 -8.26 -12.70 -18.62
N SER A 62 -8.87 -13.63 -19.39
CA SER A 62 -8.23 -14.85 -19.88
C SER A 62 -7.19 -14.53 -20.96
N ALA A 63 -6.21 -13.71 -20.58
CA ALA A 63 -5.07 -13.38 -21.39
C ALA A 63 -4.39 -14.71 -21.74
N ASP A 64 -4.27 -14.98 -23.04
CA ASP A 64 -3.67 -16.19 -23.60
C ASP A 64 -2.29 -16.38 -22.95
N PHE A 65 -2.23 -17.30 -21.98
CA PHE A 65 -1.05 -17.51 -21.14
C PHE A 65 0.03 -18.19 -21.97
N GLY A 66 0.80 -17.38 -22.70
CA GLY A 66 2.21 -17.69 -22.89
C GLY A 66 2.83 -17.86 -21.50
N SER A 67 3.82 -18.74 -21.36
CA SER A 67 4.59 -18.96 -20.13
C SER A 67 5.27 -17.66 -19.68
N GLY A 68 4.49 -16.74 -19.11
CA GLY A 68 4.91 -15.40 -18.77
C GLY A 68 5.56 -15.41 -17.41
N SER A 69 6.74 -14.82 -17.30
CA SER A 69 7.37 -14.63 -16.01
C SER A 69 6.77 -13.43 -15.29
N VAL A 70 6.60 -13.58 -13.98
CA VAL A 70 6.50 -12.47 -13.04
C VAL A 70 7.80 -12.46 -12.26
N THR A 71 8.37 -11.29 -12.04
CA THR A 71 9.48 -11.08 -11.10
C THR A 71 8.98 -10.20 -9.96
N ALA A 72 9.42 -10.49 -8.74
CA ALA A 72 9.17 -9.67 -7.56
C ALA A 72 10.46 -9.56 -6.76
N ASP A 73 10.88 -8.33 -6.47
CA ASP A 73 12.08 -8.03 -5.71
C ASP A 73 11.68 -7.35 -4.40
N GLU A 74 12.16 -7.86 -3.27
CA GLU A 74 11.86 -7.27 -1.98
C GLU A 74 12.74 -6.06 -1.63
N TYR A 75 12.16 -5.15 -0.85
CA TYR A 75 12.88 -4.11 -0.13
C TYR A 75 12.72 -4.31 1.38
N LYS A 76 13.86 -4.39 2.06
CA LYS A 76 13.97 -4.46 3.52
C LYS A 76 14.49 -3.11 4.04
N ASP A 77 13.95 -2.60 5.14
CA ASP A 77 14.61 -1.50 5.84
C ASP A 77 15.88 -2.04 6.50
N GLY A 78 16.92 -1.22 6.61
CA GLY A 78 18.24 -1.65 7.10
C GLY A 78 18.22 -2.25 8.52
N ASP A 79 17.15 -1.99 9.27
CA ASP A 79 16.91 -2.49 10.63
C ASP A 79 15.92 -3.68 10.69
N THR A 80 15.24 -4.04 9.58
CA THR A 80 14.29 -5.16 9.52
C THR A 80 14.81 -6.30 8.65
N SER A 81 14.77 -7.53 9.16
CA SER A 81 15.05 -8.73 8.34
C SER A 81 13.89 -9.09 7.40
N GLU A 82 12.77 -8.38 7.52
CA GLU A 82 11.52 -8.69 6.85
C GLU A 82 11.16 -7.58 5.83
N PRO A 83 10.55 -7.94 4.69
CA PRO A 83 10.29 -7.01 3.61
C PRO A 83 9.11 -6.08 3.93
N ILE A 84 9.28 -4.80 3.63
CA ILE A 84 8.26 -3.76 3.87
C ILE A 84 7.75 -3.12 2.57
N ALA A 85 8.42 -3.40 1.46
CA ALA A 85 8.01 -3.02 0.12
C ALA A 85 8.51 -4.06 -0.89
N ALA A 86 7.96 -4.03 -2.09
CA ALA A 86 8.41 -4.84 -3.20
C ALA A 86 8.23 -4.11 -4.54
N SER A 87 9.17 -4.32 -5.47
CA SER A 87 9.01 -4.00 -6.89
C SER A 87 8.61 -5.25 -7.65
N TRP A 88 7.91 -5.09 -8.75
CA TRP A 88 7.54 -6.23 -9.58
C TRP A 88 7.47 -5.88 -11.07
N SER A 89 7.61 -6.91 -11.91
CA SER A 89 7.37 -6.83 -13.33
C SER A 89 6.75 -8.12 -13.86
N SER A 90 5.98 -8.01 -14.94
CA SER A 90 5.29 -9.16 -15.55
C SER A 90 5.18 -9.02 -17.06
N GLU A 91 5.26 -10.14 -17.77
CA GLU A 91 4.95 -10.19 -19.20
C GLU A 91 3.45 -9.97 -19.50
N PRO A 92 2.51 -10.71 -18.87
CA PRO A 92 1.10 -10.34 -18.86
C PRO A 92 0.86 -9.03 -18.07
N ALA A 93 -0.21 -8.32 -18.41
CA ALA A 93 -0.65 -7.21 -17.59
C ALA A 93 -1.34 -7.75 -16.33
N VAL A 94 -1.17 -7.07 -15.22
CA VAL A 94 -1.75 -7.38 -13.92
C VAL A 94 -2.84 -6.35 -13.66
N ASP A 95 -4.05 -6.84 -13.38
CA ASP A 95 -5.20 -6.01 -13.03
C ASP A 95 -5.18 -5.63 -11.55
N TYR A 96 -4.72 -6.55 -10.69
CA TYR A 96 -4.52 -6.25 -9.29
C TYR A 96 -3.51 -7.20 -8.65
N ILE A 97 -2.91 -6.73 -7.56
CA ILE A 97 -2.06 -7.54 -6.70
C ILE A 97 -2.73 -7.72 -5.35
N THR A 98 -2.55 -8.90 -4.78
CA THR A 98 -2.97 -9.22 -3.42
C THR A 98 -1.73 -9.47 -2.59
N TYR A 99 -1.57 -8.77 -1.46
CA TYR A 99 -0.42 -8.99 -0.59
C TYR A 99 -0.84 -9.09 0.87
N LYS A 100 -0.07 -9.87 1.64
CA LYS A 100 -0.33 -10.07 3.07
C LYS A 100 0.73 -9.35 3.89
N ALA A 101 0.28 -8.44 4.74
CA ALA A 101 1.13 -7.77 5.73
C ALA A 101 0.71 -8.20 7.14
N GLY A 102 1.55 -9.01 7.79
CA GLY A 102 1.27 -9.60 9.10
C GLY A 102 0.04 -10.52 9.08
N THR A 103 -1.08 -10.10 9.68
CA THR A 103 -2.32 -10.91 9.72
C THR A 103 -3.30 -10.59 8.61
N ASP A 104 -3.10 -9.46 7.93
CA ASP A 104 -4.13 -8.83 7.10
C ASP A 104 -3.74 -8.96 5.62
N LEU A 105 -4.75 -9.01 4.77
CA LEU A 105 -4.63 -9.16 3.32
C LEU A 105 -5.13 -7.88 2.66
N TYR A 106 -4.40 -7.40 1.67
CA TYR A 106 -4.64 -6.15 0.97
C TYR A 106 -4.64 -6.36 -0.52
N VAL A 107 -5.34 -5.49 -1.24
CA VAL A 107 -5.44 -5.49 -2.70
C VAL A 107 -5.07 -4.11 -3.23
N ILE A 108 -4.25 -4.09 -4.28
CA ILE A 108 -3.95 -2.89 -5.05
C ILE A 108 -4.45 -3.13 -6.47
N GLU A 109 -5.47 -2.38 -6.87
CA GLU A 109 -6.08 -2.41 -8.20
C GLU A 109 -5.37 -1.45 -9.16
N TYR A 110 -5.21 -1.90 -10.40
CA TYR A 110 -4.63 -1.13 -11.50
C TYR A 110 -5.66 -1.00 -12.63
N ASP A 111 -6.23 0.19 -12.79
CA ASP A 111 -7.05 0.55 -13.95
C ASP A 111 -6.42 1.74 -14.70
N PRO A 112 -5.86 1.54 -15.91
CA PRO A 112 -5.79 0.27 -16.64
C PRO A 112 -4.74 -0.69 -16.06
N ALA A 113 -4.85 -1.98 -16.40
CA ALA A 113 -3.88 -3.01 -16.04
C ALA A 113 -2.44 -2.62 -16.43
N VAL A 114 -1.47 -2.96 -15.58
CA VAL A 114 -0.05 -2.56 -15.75
C VAL A 114 0.88 -3.76 -15.75
N LYS A 115 2.12 -3.58 -16.25
CA LYS A 115 3.13 -4.65 -16.35
C LYS A 115 4.25 -4.55 -15.32
N SER A 116 4.23 -3.51 -14.50
CA SER A 116 5.25 -3.27 -13.49
C SER A 116 4.73 -2.26 -12.48
N GLY A 117 5.24 -2.35 -11.26
CA GLY A 117 4.94 -1.38 -10.22
C GLY A 117 5.78 -1.62 -8.99
N ASP A 118 5.58 -0.74 -8.02
CA ASP A 118 6.16 -0.81 -6.68
C ASP A 118 5.02 -0.66 -5.68
N PHE A 119 5.14 -1.31 -4.53
CA PHE A 119 4.18 -1.15 -3.44
C PHE A 119 4.84 -1.36 -2.08
N GLU A 120 4.26 -0.75 -1.05
CA GLU A 120 4.70 -0.85 0.34
C GLU A 120 3.58 -1.27 1.29
N VAL A 121 3.97 -1.68 2.50
CA VAL A 121 3.03 -2.00 3.57
C VAL A 121 2.16 -0.78 3.87
N GLY A 122 0.85 -0.94 3.70
CA GLY A 122 -0.14 0.12 3.91
C GLY A 122 -0.75 0.62 2.60
N ASP A 123 -0.21 0.23 1.45
CA ASP A 123 -0.84 0.48 0.15
C ASP A 123 -2.07 -0.39 -0.07
N GLY A 124 -2.97 0.09 -0.92
CA GLY A 124 -4.18 -0.64 -1.31
C GLY A 124 -5.31 -0.58 -0.28
N VAL A 125 -6.27 -1.48 -0.45
CA VAL A 125 -7.45 -1.61 0.41
C VAL A 125 -7.48 -3.00 1.06
N PRO A 126 -8.13 -3.18 2.22
CA PRO A 126 -8.32 -4.52 2.78
C PRO A 126 -9.02 -5.44 1.77
N ALA A 127 -8.51 -6.66 1.59
CA ALA A 127 -9.00 -7.58 0.57
C ALA A 127 -10.52 -7.83 0.65
N ALA A 128 -11.07 -7.93 1.87
CA ALA A 128 -12.50 -8.12 2.10
C ALA A 128 -13.37 -6.93 1.66
N GLU A 129 -12.80 -5.73 1.52
CA GLU A 129 -13.50 -4.55 0.99
C GLU A 129 -13.47 -4.50 -0.54
N PHE A 130 -12.43 -5.07 -1.16
CA PHE A 130 -12.32 -5.21 -2.62
C PHE A 130 -13.21 -6.35 -3.11
N ASP A 131 -12.97 -7.56 -2.62
CA ASP A 131 -13.76 -8.76 -2.90
C ASP A 131 -13.76 -9.68 -1.67
N PRO A 132 -14.92 -9.97 -1.06
CA PRO A 132 -15.00 -10.82 0.13
C PRO A 132 -14.62 -12.28 -0.10
N THR A 133 -14.44 -12.73 -1.36
CA THR A 133 -13.97 -14.07 -1.70
C THR A 133 -12.44 -14.19 -1.63
N ILE A 134 -11.72 -13.06 -1.66
CA ILE A 134 -10.26 -13.04 -1.58
C ILE A 134 -9.81 -13.48 -0.20
N SER A 135 -8.95 -14.49 -0.19
CA SER A 135 -8.36 -15.05 1.03
C SER A 135 -6.95 -15.57 0.73
N PRO A 136 -6.12 -15.88 1.75
CA PRO A 136 -4.77 -16.41 1.48
C PRO A 136 -4.74 -17.70 0.66
N SER A 137 -5.81 -18.51 0.70
CA SER A 137 -5.97 -19.73 -0.10
C SER A 137 -6.69 -19.51 -1.43
N ASN A 138 -7.23 -18.31 -1.67
CA ASN A 138 -7.93 -17.90 -2.89
C ASN A 138 -7.61 -16.42 -3.16
N TYR A 139 -6.36 -16.13 -3.50
CA TYR A 139 -5.82 -14.76 -3.43
C TYR A 139 -6.20 -13.89 -4.62
N CYS A 140 -6.67 -14.49 -5.70
CA CYS A 140 -7.28 -13.79 -6.83
C CYS A 140 -8.82 -13.85 -6.81
N GLY A 141 -9.46 -14.31 -5.73
CA GLY A 141 -10.94 -14.26 -5.67
C GLY A 141 -11.60 -15.02 -6.83
N ASP A 142 -12.31 -14.30 -7.69
CA ASP A 142 -12.92 -14.80 -8.93
C ASP A 142 -12.04 -14.62 -10.20
N GLY A 143 -10.88 -13.97 -10.08
CA GLY A 143 -9.93 -13.74 -11.18
C GLY A 143 -8.96 -14.90 -11.43
N GLU A 144 -8.10 -14.74 -12.44
CA GLU A 144 -7.09 -15.74 -12.81
C GLU A 144 -5.73 -15.46 -12.14
N GLU A 145 -5.13 -16.54 -11.65
CA GLU A 145 -3.85 -16.52 -10.94
C GLU A 145 -2.67 -16.49 -11.92
N LEU A 146 -1.84 -15.44 -11.84
CA LEU A 146 -0.61 -15.33 -12.63
C LEU A 146 0.59 -15.93 -11.90
N ALA A 147 0.76 -15.51 -10.65
CA ALA A 147 1.90 -15.89 -9.84
C ALA A 147 1.61 -15.70 -8.37
N LYS A 148 2.22 -16.56 -7.56
CA LYS A 148 2.25 -16.44 -6.11
C LYS A 148 3.69 -16.53 -5.63
N PHE A 149 4.03 -15.61 -4.74
CA PHE A 149 5.32 -15.54 -4.08
C PHE A 149 5.12 -15.54 -2.57
N ASP A 150 5.79 -16.46 -1.89
CA ASP A 150 5.80 -16.54 -0.43
C ASP A 150 7.17 -16.10 0.11
N TRP A 151 7.17 -15.37 1.22
CA TRP A 151 8.39 -15.01 1.90
C TRP A 151 8.93 -16.19 2.70
N ASN A 152 10.15 -16.65 2.39
CA ASN A 152 10.77 -17.77 3.11
C ASN A 152 11.64 -17.35 4.32
N GLY A 153 11.85 -16.04 4.52
CA GLY A 153 12.77 -15.48 5.51
C GLY A 153 13.98 -14.76 4.90
N ASP A 154 14.34 -15.10 3.68
CA ASP A 154 15.52 -14.60 2.96
C ASP A 154 15.15 -13.89 1.65
N THR A 155 14.25 -14.47 0.84
CA THR A 155 13.74 -13.94 -0.44
C THR A 155 12.29 -14.38 -0.68
N PHE A 156 11.63 -13.79 -1.68
CA PHE A 156 10.37 -14.30 -2.21
C PHE A 156 10.62 -15.57 -3.02
N GLU A 157 9.83 -16.64 -2.81
CA GLU A 157 9.89 -17.86 -3.61
C GLU A 157 8.59 -18.07 -4.37
N SER A 158 8.69 -18.39 -5.67
CA SER A 158 7.51 -18.65 -6.50
C SER A 158 6.94 -20.05 -6.28
N GLU A 159 5.61 -20.14 -6.16
CA GLU A 159 4.90 -21.41 -6.19
C GLU A 159 4.55 -21.76 -7.65
N GLY A 160 5.50 -22.31 -8.43
CA GLY A 160 5.18 -22.83 -9.78
C GLY A 160 6.20 -22.63 -10.90
N GLY A 161 7.40 -22.12 -10.63
CA GLY A 161 8.45 -21.98 -11.65
C GLY A 161 8.53 -20.60 -12.29
N ASN A 162 7.91 -19.58 -11.69
CA ASN A 162 8.14 -18.18 -12.03
C ASN A 162 9.48 -17.71 -11.43
N GLU A 163 10.12 -16.73 -12.05
CA GLU A 163 11.49 -16.34 -11.71
C GLU A 163 11.52 -15.33 -10.55
N VAL A 164 12.48 -15.51 -9.65
CA VAL A 164 12.84 -14.56 -8.58
C VAL A 164 14.27 -14.12 -8.90
N LEU A 165 14.55 -12.82 -8.88
CA LEU A 165 15.87 -12.26 -9.24
C LEU A 165 16.61 -11.69 -8.03
#